data_AF-A0A352ID02-F1
#
_entry.id   AF-A0A352ID02-F1
#
_cell.length_a   1.000
_cell.length_b   1.000
_cell.length_c   1.000
_cell.angle_alpha   90.00
_cell.angle_beta   90.00
_cell.angle_gamma   90.00
#
_symmetry.space_group_name_H-M   'P 1'
#
loop_
_entity.id
_entity.type
_entity.pdbx_description
1 polymer ?
#
loop_
_entity_poly.entity_id
_entity_poly.type
_entity_poly.pdbx_seq_one_letter_code
_entity_poly.pdbx_strand_id
1 'polypeptide(L)'
;GIMNIMLVSVTERTKEIGLRMSVGARGVDILSQFLIESIMISLTGAILGVALGYGGSWVASTFFGLPSSVPFWSVGVSFCVCAFIGVFFGYVPARKAARMDPIEAIRYE
;
A
#
# COMPACT_ATOMS: atom_id res chain seq x y z
N GLY A 1 3.58 9.50 -0.01
CA GLY A 1 3.89 8.70 1.20
C GLY A 1 4.17 7.26 0.85
N ILE A 2 3.12 6.46 0.64
CA ILE A 2 3.17 5.00 0.39
C ILE A 2 4.17 4.64 -0.72
N MET A 3 4.11 5.32 -1.86
CA MET A 3 5.06 5.11 -2.96
C MET A 3 6.52 5.32 -2.55
N ASN A 4 6.81 6.35 -1.74
CA ASN A 4 8.17 6.66 -1.33
C ASN A 4 8.70 5.61 -0.35
N ILE A 5 7.89 5.19 0.62
CA ILE A 5 8.24 4.11 1.56
C ILE A 5 8.51 2.82 0.79
N MET A 6 7.69 2.52 -0.21
CA MET A 6 7.86 1.31 -1.01
C MET A 6 9.05 1.38 -1.96
N LEU A 7 9.37 2.57 -2.50
CA LEU A 7 10.63 2.78 -3.22
C LEU A 7 11.83 2.52 -2.31
N VAL A 8 11.81 3.07 -1.09
CA VAL A 8 12.88 2.85 -0.10
C VAL A 8 12.98 1.36 0.28
N SER A 9 11.85 0.71 0.54
CA SER A 9 11.82 -0.72 0.90
C SER A 9 12.33 -1.61 -0.24
N VAL A 10 12.00 -1.28 -1.50
CA VAL A 10 12.56 -1.97 -2.67
C VAL A 10 14.07 -1.76 -2.74
N THR A 11 14.56 -0.55 -2.49
CA THR A 11 16.01 -0.29 -2.49
C THR A 11 16.74 -1.03 -1.37
N GLU A 12 16.19 -1.07 -0.15
CA GLU A 12 16.77 -1.80 0.99
C GLU A 12 16.79 -3.31 0.75
N ARG A 13 15.76 -3.86 0.08
CA ARG A 13 15.63 -5.29 -0.21
C ARG A 13 16.15 -5.68 -1.60
N THR A 14 16.87 -4.80 -2.30
CA THR A 14 17.40 -5.03 -3.66
C THR A 14 18.14 -6.37 -3.77
N LYS A 15 19.03 -6.66 -2.81
CA LYS A 15 19.84 -7.90 -2.79
C LYS A 15 19.00 -9.16 -2.60
N GLU A 16 17.98 -9.12 -1.74
CA GLU A 16 17.06 -10.24 -1.53
C GLU A 16 16.21 -10.52 -2.78
N ILE A 17 15.75 -9.47 -3.46
CA ILE A 17 14.99 -9.58 -4.71
C ILE A 17 15.86 -10.18 -5.81
N GLY A 18 17.10 -9.72 -5.95
CA GLY A 18 18.10 -10.27 -6.87
C GLY A 18 18.40 -11.74 -6.62
N LEU A 19 18.53 -12.14 -5.35
CA LEU A 19 18.71 -13.54 -4.96
C LEU A 19 17.50 -14.39 -5.36
N ARG A 20 16.27 -13.95 -5.07
CA ARG A 20 15.04 -14.67 -5.46
C ARG A 20 14.95 -14.87 -6.97
N MET A 21 15.22 -13.83 -7.75
CA MET A 21 15.18 -13.90 -9.21
C MET A 21 16.28 -14.81 -9.78
N SER A 22 17.47 -14.84 -9.16
CA SER A 22 18.57 -15.72 -9.57
C SER A 22 18.28 -17.20 -9.33
N VAL A 23 17.45 -17.51 -8.34
CA VAL A 23 16.99 -18.88 -8.03
C VAL A 23 15.75 -19.27 -8.88
N GLY A 24 15.26 -18.36 -9.74
CA GLY A 24 14.22 -18.64 -10.73
C GLY A 24 12.86 -17.99 -10.46
N ALA A 25 12.73 -17.09 -9.48
CA ALA A 25 11.52 -16.30 -9.31
C ALA A 25 11.30 -15.39 -10.53
N ARG A 26 10.06 -15.34 -11.04
CA ARG A 26 9.72 -14.48 -12.17
C ARG A 26 9.49 -13.06 -11.69
N GLY A 27 9.73 -12.06 -12.53
CA GLY A 27 9.43 -10.66 -12.21
C GLY A 27 7.95 -10.44 -11.82
N VAL A 28 7.02 -11.26 -12.34
CA VAL A 28 5.60 -11.23 -11.95
C VAL A 28 5.37 -11.64 -10.50
N ASP A 29 6.19 -12.53 -9.95
CA ASP A 29 6.12 -12.97 -8.56
C ASP A 29 6.54 -11.81 -7.64
N ILE A 30 7.62 -11.12 -8.00
CA ILE A 30 8.07 -9.90 -7.29
C ILE A 30 7.03 -8.78 -7.39
N LEU A 31 6.48 -8.55 -8.59
CA LEU A 31 5.45 -7.54 -8.82
C LEU A 31 4.23 -7.80 -7.91
N SER A 32 3.72 -9.02 -7.91
CA SER A 32 2.55 -9.40 -7.12
C SER A 32 2.81 -9.29 -5.62
N GLN A 33 3.99 -9.67 -5.15
CA GLN A 33 4.38 -9.52 -3.74
C GLN A 33 4.28 -8.06 -3.27
N PHE A 34 4.94 -7.14 -3.97
CA PHE A 34 4.94 -5.72 -3.59
C PHE A 34 3.57 -5.07 -3.78
N LEU A 35 2.82 -5.47 -4.81
CA LEU A 35 1.48 -4.96 -5.03
C LEU A 35 0.52 -5.38 -3.90
N ILE A 36 0.61 -6.63 -3.46
CA ILE A 36 -0.17 -7.14 -2.31
C ILE A 36 0.24 -6.38 -1.04
N GLU A 37 1.53 -6.14 -0.81
CA GLU A 37 2.00 -5.36 0.34
C GLU A 37 1.41 -3.95 0.35
N SER A 38 1.43 -3.25 -0.80
CA SER A 38 0.80 -1.93 -0.95
C SER A 38 -0.71 -1.96 -0.68
N ILE A 39 -1.41 -2.95 -1.24
CA ILE A 39 -2.85 -3.11 -1.06
C ILE A 39 -3.18 -3.37 0.42
N MET A 40 -2.44 -4.25 1.08
CA MET A 40 -2.63 -4.56 2.51
C MET A 40 -2.41 -3.33 3.39
N ILE A 41 -1.39 -2.52 3.11
CA ILE A 41 -1.15 -1.26 3.82
C ILE A 41 -2.32 -0.28 3.59
N SER A 42 -2.78 -0.15 2.34
CA SER A 42 -3.89 0.75 2.00
C SER A 42 -5.22 0.33 2.63
N LEU A 43 -5.51 -0.97 2.68
CA LEU A 43 -6.71 -1.52 3.32
C LEU A 43 -6.68 -1.34 4.84
N THR A 44 -5.52 -1.58 5.45
CA THR A 44 -5.35 -1.35 6.90
C THR A 44 -5.58 0.14 7.22
N GLY A 45 -5.02 1.04 6.41
CA GLY A 45 -5.27 2.47 6.52
C GLY A 45 -6.74 2.85 6.32
N ALA A 46 -7.43 2.21 5.37
CA ALA A 46 -8.86 2.44 5.12
C ALA A 46 -9.73 2.03 6.33
N ILE A 47 -9.48 0.84 6.90
CA ILE A 47 -10.19 0.35 8.08
C ILE A 47 -9.97 1.29 9.26
N LEU A 48 -8.71 1.68 9.53
CA LEU A 48 -8.39 2.62 10.60
C LEU A 48 -9.03 3.99 10.36
N GLY A 49 -8.99 4.49 9.12
CA GLY A 49 -9.61 5.77 8.76
C GLY A 49 -11.13 5.76 8.94
N VAL A 50 -11.80 4.67 8.59
CA VAL A 50 -13.25 4.50 8.83
C VAL A 50 -13.54 4.42 10.32
N ALA A 51 -12.79 3.63 11.08
CA ALA A 51 -12.96 3.51 12.54
C ALA A 51 -12.77 4.88 13.24
N LEU A 52 -11.74 5.62 12.87
CA LEU A 52 -11.50 6.97 13.39
C LEU A 52 -12.55 7.97 12.92
N GLY A 53 -13.05 7.85 11.69
CA GLY A 53 -14.12 8.70 11.16
C GLY A 53 -15.43 8.54 11.94
N TYR A 54 -15.86 7.29 12.19
CA TYR A 54 -17.02 7.00 13.03
C TYR A 54 -16.79 7.41 14.49
N GLY A 55 -15.61 7.10 15.06
CA GLY A 55 -15.26 7.49 16.43
C GLY A 55 -15.26 9.01 16.62
N GLY A 56 -14.64 9.76 15.71
CA GLY A 56 -14.63 11.22 15.73
C GLY A 56 -16.01 11.83 15.55
N SER A 57 -16.82 11.27 14.66
CA SER A 57 -18.23 11.64 14.46
C SER A 57 -19.05 11.46 15.74
N TRP A 58 -18.86 10.35 16.46
CA TRP A 58 -19.54 10.07 17.73
C TRP A 58 -19.13 11.04 18.84
N VAL A 59 -17.84 11.33 18.98
CA VAL A 59 -17.32 12.33 19.93
C VAL A 59 -17.87 13.72 19.59
N ALA A 60 -17.84 14.12 18.31
CA ALA A 60 -18.35 15.41 17.87
C ALA A 60 -19.85 15.58 18.17
N SER A 61 -20.64 14.52 17.94
CA SER A 61 -22.08 14.56 18.21
C SER A 61 -22.38 14.67 19.70
N THR A 62 -21.64 13.95 20.53
CA THR A 62 -21.86 13.91 21.99
C THR A 62 -21.43 15.21 22.68
N PHE A 63 -20.31 15.81 22.27
CA PHE A 63 -19.78 17.02 22.92
C PHE A 63 -20.24 18.33 22.30
N PHE A 64 -20.49 18.37 20.99
CA PHE A 64 -20.83 19.61 20.27
C PHE A 64 -22.28 19.66 19.77
N GLY A 65 -23.06 18.60 19.96
CA GLY A 65 -24.48 18.55 19.54
C GLY A 65 -24.69 18.64 18.02
N LEU A 66 -23.63 18.44 17.23
CA LEU A 66 -23.70 18.46 15.77
C LEU A 66 -24.41 17.18 15.29
N PRO A 67 -25.44 17.29 14.42
CA PRO A 67 -26.07 16.12 13.82
C PRO A 67 -25.08 15.45 12.86
N SER A 68 -24.35 14.45 13.34
CA SER A 68 -23.42 13.69 12.52
C SER A 68 -24.06 12.40 12.04
N SER A 69 -24.40 12.36 10.75
CA SER A 69 -24.79 11.13 10.06
C SER A 69 -23.72 10.79 9.03
N VAL A 70 -23.02 9.67 9.24
CA VAL A 70 -22.05 9.14 8.25
C VAL A 70 -22.81 8.20 7.32
N PRO A 71 -23.10 8.59 6.07
CA PRO A 71 -23.86 7.75 5.16
C PRO A 71 -23.03 6.54 4.74
N PHE A 72 -23.67 5.36 4.64
CA PHE A 72 -23.02 4.11 4.24
C PHE A 72 -22.29 4.21 2.89
N TRP A 73 -22.80 5.02 1.96
CA TRP A 73 -22.14 5.26 0.67
C TRP A 73 -20.74 5.88 0.83
N SER A 74 -20.53 6.72 1.84
CA SER A 74 -19.22 7.33 2.11
C SER A 74 -18.16 6.29 2.45
N VAL A 75 -18.57 5.19 3.10
CA VAL A 75 -17.66 4.06 3.40
C VAL A 75 -17.29 3.32 2.11
N GLY A 76 -18.26 3.09 1.22
CA GLY A 76 -17.97 2.50 -0.09
C GLY A 76 -16.97 3.34 -0.89
N VAL A 77 -17.19 4.65 -0.94
CA VAL A 77 -16.28 5.59 -1.63
C VAL A 77 -14.89 5.62 -0.99
N SER A 78 -14.78 5.62 0.34
CA SER A 78 -13.47 5.63 1.01
C SER A 78 -12.65 4.38 0.69
N PHE A 79 -13.29 3.20 0.71
CA PHE A 79 -12.63 1.95 0.32
C PHE A 79 -12.21 1.95 -1.15
N CYS A 80 -13.06 2.43 -2.07
CA CYS A 80 -12.71 2.54 -3.49
C CYS A 80 -11.50 3.45 -3.71
N VAL A 81 -11.47 4.61 -3.05
CA VAL A 81 -10.36 5.57 -3.16
C VAL A 81 -9.08 4.97 -2.56
N CYS A 82 -9.14 4.34 -1.40
CA CYS A 82 -7.99 3.69 -0.78
C CYS A 82 -7.43 2.55 -1.64
N ALA A 83 -8.29 1.69 -2.19
CA ALA A 83 -7.87 0.62 -3.11
C ALA A 83 -7.21 1.19 -4.38
N PHE A 84 -7.79 2.23 -4.98
CA PHE A 84 -7.23 2.90 -6.15
C PHE A 84 -5.84 3.47 -5.87
N ILE A 85 -5.69 4.20 -4.76
CA ILE A 85 -4.39 4.76 -4.32
C ILE A 85 -3.38 3.64 -4.05
N GLY A 86 -3.77 2.58 -3.34
CA GLY A 86 -2.90 1.45 -3.03
C GLY A 86 -2.37 0.74 -4.29
N VAL A 87 -3.24 0.50 -5.27
CA VAL A 87 -2.85 -0.10 -6.55
C VAL A 87 -1.97 0.85 -7.36
N PHE A 88 -2.40 2.10 -7.55
CA PHE A 88 -1.72 3.06 -8.40
C PHE A 88 -0.31 3.39 -7.89
N PHE A 89 -0.20 3.73 -6.61
CA PHE A 89 1.08 4.10 -5.99
C PHE A 89 1.96 2.88 -5.64
N GLY A 90 1.39 1.67 -5.60
CA GLY A 90 2.15 0.43 -5.46
C GLY A 90 2.67 -0.14 -6.76
N TYR A 91 1.96 0.07 -7.86
CA TYR A 91 2.34 -0.49 -9.15
C TYR A 91 3.68 0.03 -9.67
N VAL A 92 3.95 1.33 -9.55
CA VAL A 92 5.19 1.94 -10.05
C VAL A 92 6.45 1.35 -9.37
N PRO A 93 6.59 1.34 -8.03
CA PRO A 93 7.75 0.74 -7.38
C PRO A 93 7.80 -0.78 -7.55
N ALA A 94 6.67 -1.48 -7.49
CA ALA A 94 6.61 -2.93 -7.69
C ALA A 94 7.10 -3.32 -9.09
N ARG A 95 6.73 -2.53 -10.11
CA ARG A 95 7.21 -2.73 -11.49
C ARG A 95 8.70 -2.44 -11.63
N LYS A 96 9.24 -1.48 -10.87
CA LYS A 96 10.67 -1.21 -10.83
C LYS A 96 11.44 -2.39 -10.23
N ALA A 97 10.97 -2.95 -9.12
CA ALA A 97 11.54 -4.16 -8.50
C ALA A 97 11.51 -5.37 -9.45
N ALA A 98 10.38 -5.60 -10.12
CA ALA A 98 10.17 -6.72 -11.03
C ALA A 98 11.03 -6.70 -12.31
N ARG A 99 11.61 -5.54 -12.66
CA ARG A 99 12.45 -5.33 -13.86
C ARG A 99 13.93 -5.19 -13.54
N MET A 100 14.31 -5.40 -12.29
CA MET A 100 15.68 -5.27 -11.84
C MET A 100 16.51 -6.44 -12.37
N ASP A 101 17.74 -6.17 -12.83
CA ASP A 101 18.66 -7.22 -13.28
C ASP A 101 19.19 -7.97 -12.04
N PRO A 102 18.98 -9.29 -11.93
CA PRO A 102 19.44 -10.07 -10.78
C PRO A 102 20.95 -10.01 -10.55
N ILE A 103 21.75 -9.89 -11.62
CA ILE A 103 23.21 -9.82 -11.53
C ILE A 103 23.62 -8.47 -10.90
N GLU A 104 22.99 -7.39 -11.35
CA GLU A 104 23.24 -6.04 -10.83
C GLU A 104 22.74 -5.90 -9.38
N ALA A 105 21.59 -6.50 -9.06
CA ALA A 105 20.99 -6.49 -7.73
C ALA A 105 21.86 -7.18 -6.65
N ILE A 106 22.54 -8.28 -7.00
CA ILE A 106 23.43 -8.99 -6.07
C ILE A 106 24.76 -8.25 -5.91
N ARG A 107 25.20 -7.56 -6.96
CA ARG A 107 26.44 -6.78 -6.98
C ARG A 107 26.29 -5.39 -6.34
N TYR A 108 25.06 -5.01 -6.01
CA TYR A 108 24.75 -3.78 -5.29
C TYR A 108 25.38 -3.80 -3.89
N GLU A 109 26.22 -2.81 -3.61
CA GLU A 109 26.75 -2.48 -2.28
C GLU A 109 25.76 -1.63 -1.49
#